data_AF-A0A2N2F7W8-F1
#
_entry.id   AF-A0A2N2F7W8-F1
#
_cell.length_a   1.000
_cell.length_b   1.000
_cell.length_c   1.000
_cell.angle_alpha   90.00
_cell.angle_beta   90.00
_cell.angle_gamma   90.00
#
_symmetry.space_group_name_H-M   'P 1'
#
loop_
_entity.id
_entity.type
_entity.pdbx_description
1 polymer ?
#
loop_
_entity_poly.entity_id
_entity_poly.type
_entity_poly.pdbx_seq_one_letter_code
_entity_poly.pdbx_strand_id
1 'polypeptide(L)'
;MRFLKNRIVWLTIYAIGITGVFLYLLFPSQLVLQRLEAAVNSAGYLLKAGSLRPSLPLGIKLKDLTVHPVQASSDTLFQGEFMDLQFNPFSIFRKNKTVYFNSRAYGG
;
A
#
# COMPACT_ATOMS: atom_id res chain seq x y z
N MET A 1 12.80 -0.40 35.59
CA MET A 1 12.38 0.66 34.64
C MET A 1 13.48 1.73 34.48
N ARG A 2 14.60 1.44 33.79
CA ARG A 2 15.71 2.39 33.54
C ARG A 2 15.69 3.02 32.13
N PHE A 3 14.90 2.47 31.21
CA PHE A 3 14.85 2.92 29.81
C PHE A 3 14.18 4.28 29.60
N LEU A 4 13.26 4.70 30.48
CA LEU A 4 12.62 6.02 30.39
C LEU A 4 13.53 7.19 30.83
N LYS A 5 14.66 6.94 31.50
CA LYS A 5 15.52 8.01 32.03
C LYS A 5 16.60 8.46 31.02
N ASN A 6 16.84 7.69 29.97
CA ASN A 6 17.85 8.02 28.96
C ASN A 6 17.25 8.94 27.89
N ARG A 7 17.58 10.23 27.99
CA ARG A 7 17.22 11.28 27.02
C ARG A 7 17.57 10.90 25.57
N ILE A 8 18.65 10.13 25.37
CA ILE A 8 19.08 9.63 24.06
C ILE A 8 18.05 8.67 23.46
N VAL A 9 17.53 7.70 24.23
CA VAL A 9 16.53 6.74 23.74
C VAL A 9 15.25 7.47 23.30
N TRP A 10 14.85 8.49 24.06
CA TRP A 10 13.68 9.30 23.73
C TRP A 10 13.89 10.13 22.46
N LEU A 11 15.09 10.70 22.28
CA LEU A 11 15.47 11.38 21.03
C LEU A 11 15.49 10.43 19.84
N THR A 12 15.97 9.19 20.01
CA THR A 12 15.95 8.18 18.93
C THR A 12 14.52 7.80 18.55
N ILE A 13 13.64 7.57 19.52
CA ILE A 13 12.22 7.26 19.27
C ILE A 13 11.54 8.45 18.58
N TYR A 14 11.83 9.67 19.01
CA TYR A 14 11.31 10.90 18.40
C TYR A 14 11.76 11.04 16.95
N ALA A 15 13.05 10.83 16.67
CA ALA A 15 13.59 10.86 15.32
C ALA A 15 12.92 9.79 14.44
N ILE A 16 12.82 8.54 14.91
CA ILE A 16 12.14 7.45 14.20
C ILE A 16 10.68 7.83 13.91
N GLY A 17 9.96 8.38 14.88
CA GLY A 17 8.58 8.81 14.73
C GLY A 17 8.42 9.89 13.66
N ILE A 18 9.24 10.94 13.71
CA ILE A 18 9.22 12.02 12.71
C ILE A 18 9.59 11.51 11.34
N THR A 19 10.65 10.70 11.22
CA THR A 19 11.05 10.12 9.93
C THR A 19 9.92 9.26 9.34
N GLY A 20 9.22 8.49 10.17
CA GLY A 20 8.05 7.72 9.73
C GLY A 20 6.91 8.60 9.22
N VAL A 21 6.60 9.69 9.94
CA VAL A 21 5.57 10.67 9.52
C VAL A 21 5.97 11.35 8.21
N PHE A 22 7.24 11.76 8.07
CA PHE A 22 7.74 12.34 6.83
C PHE A 22 7.66 11.36 5.67
N LEU A 23 8.06 10.10 5.86
CA LEU A 23 7.93 9.06 4.83
C LEU A 23 6.47 8.82 4.42
N TYR A 24 5.53 8.92 5.36
CA TYR A 24 4.10 8.78 5.09
C TYR A 24 3.53 9.98 4.32
N LEU A 25 3.90 11.20 4.71
CA LEU A 25 3.46 12.42 4.05
C LEU A 25 4.10 12.60 2.67
N LEU A 26 5.38 12.27 2.56
CA LEU A 26 6.16 12.37 1.33
C LEU A 26 6.08 11.10 0.49
N PHE A 27 5.15 10.20 0.81
CA PHE A 27 5.04 8.92 0.14
C PHE A 27 4.85 9.13 -1.37
N PRO A 28 5.77 8.62 -2.21
CA PRO A 28 5.77 8.92 -3.64
C PRO A 28 4.75 8.04 -4.38
N SER A 29 3.48 8.35 -4.18
CA SER A 29 2.33 7.60 -4.72
C SER A 29 2.41 7.37 -6.22
N GLN A 30 2.80 8.40 -6.99
CA GLN A 30 2.89 8.35 -8.44
C GLN A 30 3.98 7.38 -8.92
N LEU A 31 5.16 7.41 -8.29
CA LEU A 31 6.27 6.51 -8.64
C LEU A 31 5.91 5.05 -8.32
N VAL A 32 5.28 4.81 -7.17
CA VAL A 32 4.85 3.46 -6.78
C VAL A 32 3.77 2.95 -7.73
N LEU A 33 2.81 3.79 -8.09
CA LEU A 33 1.75 3.46 -9.04
C LEU A 33 2.34 3.09 -10.41
N GLN A 34 3.24 3.90 -10.97
CA GLN A 34 3.90 3.59 -12.26
C GLN A 34 4.66 2.27 -12.22
N ARG A 35 5.35 1.96 -11.12
CA ARG A 35 6.04 0.67 -10.96
C ARG A 35 5.08 -0.50 -10.86
N LEU A 36 3.94 -0.31 -10.21
CA LEU A 36 2.90 -1.33 -10.11
C LEU A 36 2.24 -1.57 -11.47
N GLU A 37 1.89 -0.50 -12.20
CA GLU A 37 1.36 -0.60 -13.57
C GLU A 37 2.35 -1.30 -14.49
N ALA A 38 3.64 -0.97 -14.43
CA ALA A 38 4.69 -1.61 -15.22
C ALA A 38 4.85 -3.11 -14.88
N ALA A 39 4.81 -3.47 -13.60
CA ALA A 39 4.90 -4.87 -13.16
C ALA A 39 3.69 -5.69 -13.61
N VAL A 40 2.49 -5.12 -13.50
CA VAL A 40 1.25 -5.80 -13.92
C VAL A 40 1.20 -5.92 -15.45
N ASN A 41 1.68 -4.90 -16.18
CA ASN A 41 1.82 -4.95 -17.63
C ASN A 41 2.77 -6.07 -18.08
N SER A 42 3.88 -6.27 -17.37
CA SER A 42 4.79 -7.39 -17.63
C SER A 42 4.15 -8.77 -17.41
N ALA A 43 3.10 -8.85 -16.58
CA ALA A 43 2.31 -10.05 -16.36
C ALA A 43 1.16 -10.22 -17.38
N GLY A 44 1.05 -9.35 -18.38
CA GLY A 44 0.02 -9.41 -19.43
C GLY A 44 -1.31 -8.72 -19.08
N TYR A 45 -1.34 -7.95 -17.98
CA TYR A 45 -2.52 -7.21 -17.52
C TYR A 45 -2.23 -5.71 -17.47
N LEU A 46 -3.16 -4.89 -17.92
CA LEU A 46 -3.09 -3.44 -17.83
C LEU A 46 -3.90 -3.00 -16.60
N LEU A 47 -3.19 -2.68 -15.53
CA LEU A 47 -3.75 -2.04 -14.34
C LEU A 47 -3.73 -0.53 -14.55
N LYS A 48 -4.87 0.13 -14.35
CA LYS A 48 -4.94 1.59 -14.17
C LYS A 48 -5.53 1.87 -12.79
N ALA A 49 -4.92 2.80 -12.07
CA ALA A 49 -5.46 3.32 -10.82
C ALA A 49 -5.50 4.85 -10.86
N GLY A 50 -6.59 5.45 -10.39
CA GLY A 50 -6.71 6.91 -10.33
C GLY A 50 -5.82 7.53 -9.26
N SER A 51 -5.64 6.86 -8.13
CA SER A 51 -4.67 7.27 -7.11
C SER A 51 -4.22 6.12 -6.22
N LEU A 52 -2.98 6.21 -5.74
CA LEU A 52 -2.41 5.30 -4.77
C LEU A 52 -2.10 6.08 -3.50
N ARG A 53 -2.59 5.62 -2.35
CA ARG A 53 -2.35 6.25 -1.04
C ARG A 53 -1.72 5.23 -0.10
N PRO A 54 -0.80 5.63 0.77
CA PRO A 54 -0.37 4.76 1.85
C PRO A 54 -1.58 4.51 2.78
N SER A 55 -1.79 3.27 3.19
CA SER A 55 -2.79 2.89 4.20
C SER A 55 -2.11 2.52 5.52
N LEU A 56 -2.82 2.80 6.61
CA LEU A 56 -2.40 2.45 7.97
C LEU A 56 -3.00 1.08 8.34
N PRO A 57 -2.30 0.20 9.06
CA PRO A 57 -1.02 0.41 9.75
C PRO A 57 0.24 0.35 8.85
N LEU A 58 0.28 -0.51 7.84
CA LEU A 58 1.33 -0.55 6.80
C LEU A 58 0.75 -1.14 5.52
N GLY A 59 0.34 -0.31 4.58
CA GLY A 59 -0.29 -0.81 3.37
C GLY A 59 -0.32 0.19 2.24
N ILE A 60 -0.87 -0.27 1.11
CA ILE A 60 -1.18 0.58 -0.03
C ILE A 60 -2.68 0.45 -0.34
N LYS A 61 -3.32 1.59 -0.49
CA LYS A 61 -4.71 1.70 -0.93
C LYS A 61 -4.75 2.34 -2.30
N LEU A 62 -5.20 1.57 -3.26
CA LEU A 62 -5.48 2.03 -4.61
C LEU A 62 -6.96 2.46 -4.69
N LYS A 63 -7.22 3.54 -5.40
CA LYS A 63 -8.57 4.04 -5.71
C LYS A 63 -8.77 4.07 -7.21
N ASP A 64 -10.02 3.89 -7.62
CA ASP A 64 -10.46 3.92 -9.02
C ASP A 64 -9.62 2.95 -9.86
N LEU A 65 -9.74 1.66 -9.55
CA LEU A 65 -8.98 0.61 -10.21
C LEU A 65 -9.75 0.05 -11.40
N THR A 66 -9.05 -0.06 -12.53
CA THR A 66 -9.48 -0.85 -13.67
C THR A 66 -8.38 -1.81 -14.08
N VAL A 67 -8.74 -3.07 -14.29
CA VAL A 67 -7.86 -4.12 -14.80
C VAL A 67 -8.39 -4.59 -16.14
N HIS A 68 -7.55 -4.52 -17.16
CA HIS A 68 -7.86 -5.01 -18.50
C HIS A 68 -6.78 -6.00 -18.95
N PRO A 69 -7.10 -7.06 -19.69
CA PRO A 69 -6.09 -7.89 -20.33
C PRO A 69 -5.46 -7.11 -21.50
N VAL A 70 -4.14 -7.21 -21.66
CA VAL A 70 -3.40 -6.47 -22.70
C VAL A 70 -3.87 -6.85 -24.13
N GLN A 71 -4.42 -8.05 -24.32
CA GLN A 71 -4.86 -8.57 -25.61
C GLN A 71 -6.32 -8.26 -25.96
N ALA A 72 -7.16 -7.88 -24.98
CA ALA A 72 -8.59 -7.63 -25.19
C ALA A 72 -9.06 -6.46 -24.33
N SER A 73 -8.67 -5.24 -24.73
CA SER A 73 -8.93 -3.99 -24.02
C SER A 73 -10.42 -3.68 -23.78
N SER A 74 -11.34 -4.38 -24.45
CA SER A 74 -12.79 -4.24 -24.29
C SER A 74 -13.37 -5.06 -23.13
N ASP A 75 -12.62 -6.00 -22.56
CA ASP A 75 -13.09 -6.86 -21.47
C ASP A 75 -12.54 -6.34 -20.13
N THR A 76 -13.36 -5.62 -19.38
CA THR A 76 -13.03 -5.16 -18.02
C THR A 76 -13.07 -6.35 -17.08
N LEU A 77 -11.90 -6.92 -16.76
CA LEU A 77 -11.81 -8.05 -15.81
C LEU A 77 -12.14 -7.62 -14.39
N PHE A 78 -11.81 -6.38 -14.03
CA PHE A 78 -12.08 -5.85 -12.71
C PHE A 78 -12.23 -4.33 -12.76
N GLN A 79 -13.31 -3.83 -12.17
CA GLN A 79 -13.53 -2.40 -11.96
C GLN A 79 -13.95 -2.20 -10.51
N GLY A 80 -13.14 -1.46 -9.74
CA GLY A 80 -13.37 -1.27 -8.32
C GLY A 80 -13.10 0.14 -7.83
N GLU A 81 -13.91 0.59 -6.87
CA GLU A 81 -13.80 1.90 -6.24
C GLU A 81 -12.50 1.99 -5.41
N PHE A 82 -12.17 0.93 -4.68
CA PHE A 82 -10.90 0.84 -3.97
C PHE A 82 -10.42 -0.60 -3.78
N MET A 83 -9.10 -0.74 -3.68
CA MET A 83 -8.41 -1.96 -3.25
C MET A 83 -7.39 -1.56 -2.20
N ASP A 84 -7.58 -2.05 -0.99
CA ASP A 84 -6.71 -1.82 0.15
C ASP A 84 -5.96 -3.10 0.49
N LEU A 85 -4.64 -3.02 0.39
CA LEU A 85 -3.69 -4.07 0.71
C LEU A 85 -2.95 -3.63 1.96
N GLN A 86 -3.37 -4.18 3.11
CA GLN A 86 -2.75 -3.87 4.40
C GLN A 86 -1.93 -5.05 4.88
N PHE A 87 -0.67 -4.78 5.18
CA PHE A 87 0.21 -5.68 5.91
C PHE A 87 0.10 -5.37 7.39
N ASN A 88 -0.09 -6.41 8.20
CA ASN A 88 -0.05 -6.25 9.64
C ASN A 88 1.41 -6.41 10.14
N PRO A 89 2.11 -5.34 10.57
CA PRO A 89 3.48 -5.44 11.09
C PRO A 89 3.60 -6.37 12.29
N PHE A 90 2.56 -6.46 13.13
CA PHE A 90 2.55 -7.39 14.27
C PHE A 90 2.48 -8.86 13.82
N SER A 91 2.03 -9.13 12.59
CA SER A 91 2.08 -10.48 12.02
C SER A 91 3.48 -10.88 11.55
N ILE A 92 4.40 -9.93 11.34
CA ILE A 92 5.80 -10.24 10.94
C ILE A 92 6.54 -10.94 12.10
N PHE A 93 6.19 -10.60 13.35
CA PHE A 93 6.72 -11.27 14.55
C PHE A 93 6.00 -12.59 14.87
N ARG A 94 4.94 -12.95 14.14
CA ARG A 94 4.26 -14.25 14.27
C ARG A 94 4.55 -15.10 13.03
N LYS A 95 4.63 -16.43 13.16
CA LYS A 95 4.88 -17.34 12.02
C LYS A 95 3.83 -17.27 10.91
N ASN A 96 2.65 -16.68 11.18
CA ASN A 96 1.55 -16.59 10.23
C ASN A 96 1.47 -15.19 9.64
N LYS A 97 1.92 -15.05 8.39
CA LYS A 97 1.86 -13.82 7.60
C LYS A 97 0.40 -13.56 7.19
N THR A 98 -0.26 -12.59 7.82
CA THR A 98 -1.64 -12.22 7.48
C THR A 98 -1.64 -10.97 6.61
N VAL A 99 -2.12 -11.10 5.38
CA VAL A 99 -2.35 -9.97 4.47
C VAL A 99 -3.85 -9.69 4.48
N TYR A 100 -4.24 -8.47 4.87
CA TYR A 100 -5.63 -8.05 4.79
C TYR A 100 -5.89 -7.49 3.39
N PHE A 101 -6.84 -8.11 2.71
CA PHE A 101 -7.32 -7.69 1.40
C PHE A 101 -8.74 -7.15 1.57
N ASN A 102 -8.93 -5.85 1.33
CA ASN A 102 -10.24 -5.22 1.35
C ASN A 102 -10.47 -4.50 0.03
N SER A 103 -11.33 -5.06 -0.82
CA SER A 103 -11.69 -4.48 -2.10
C SER A 103 -13.17 -4.15 -2.15
N ARG A 104 -13.51 -3.02 -2.76
CA ARG A 104 -14.88 -2.72 -3.17
C ARG A 104 -14.93 -2.63 -4.67
N ALA A 105 -15.66 -3.56 -5.29
CA ALA A 105 -15.92 -3.54 -6.73
C ALA A 105 -17.10 -2.61 -7.03
N TYR A 106 -17.13 -2.03 -8.23
CA TYR A 106 -18.35 -1.38 -8.73
C TYR A 106 -19.35 -2.48 -9.09
N GLY A 107 -20.36 -2.68 -8.23
CA GLY A 107 -21.43 -3.66 -8.46
C GLY A 107 -21.60 -4.74 -7.38
N GLY A 108 -20.76 -4.78 -6.33
CA GLY A 108 -20.90 -5.71 -5.20
C GLY A 108 -19.58 -6.07 -4.55
#